data_AF-A0A085MRC7-F1
#
_entry.id   AF-A0A085MRC7-F1
#
_cell.length_a   1.000
_cell.length_b   1.000
_cell.length_c   1.000
_cell.angle_alpha   90.00
_cell.angle_beta   90.00
_cell.angle_gamma   90.00
#
_symmetry.space_group_name_H-M   'P 1'
#
loop_
_entity.id
_entity.type
_entity.pdbx_description
1 polymer ?
#
loop_
_entity_poly.entity_id
_entity_poly.type
_entity_poly.pdbx_seq_one_letter_code
_entity_poly.pdbx_strand_id
1 'polypeptide(L)'
;MLSTADEGHTLKTLIGIMVAGRILVLAVFCLASVSCIEKAMVDKFAQAAVNGINKDVENGEKLYKVQKTSNVLHNQDRVLFKLYAIETVCTKAVNSANNGTNCEAESNAPVLEYKVTAKQYKSGVFSVVSEPIPPKSAARSTAKK
;
A
#
# COMPACT_ATOMS: atom_id res chain seq x y z
N MET A 1 -25.98 -70.12 -12.44
CA MET A 1 -25.01 -69.34 -13.24
C MET A 1 -25.53 -67.91 -13.33
N LEU A 2 -24.72 -66.97 -12.83
CA LEU A 2 -24.91 -65.50 -12.93
C LEU A 2 -24.94 -65.05 -14.39
N SER A 3 -25.72 -64.00 -14.69
CA SER A 3 -25.33 -62.88 -15.58
C SER A 3 -26.41 -61.79 -15.52
N THR A 4 -26.33 -60.85 -14.58
CA THR A 4 -25.90 -59.44 -14.76
C THR A 4 -26.67 -58.69 -15.84
N ALA A 5 -27.68 -57.93 -15.40
CA ALA A 5 -28.26 -56.80 -16.13
C ALA A 5 -27.98 -55.52 -15.35
N ASP A 6 -27.72 -54.45 -16.10
CA ASP A 6 -27.79 -53.04 -15.68
C ASP A 6 -26.54 -52.39 -15.05
N GLU A 7 -25.50 -52.15 -15.87
CA GLU A 7 -24.39 -51.21 -15.57
C GLU A 7 -24.16 -50.17 -16.69
N GLY A 8 -25.17 -49.92 -17.53
CA GLY A 8 -25.02 -49.06 -18.73
C GLY A 8 -25.37 -47.58 -18.55
N HIS A 9 -26.19 -47.23 -17.55
CA HIS A 9 -26.78 -45.89 -17.43
C HIS A 9 -26.05 -44.95 -16.46
N THR A 10 -25.33 -45.49 -15.48
CA THR A 10 -24.73 -44.69 -14.39
C THR A 10 -23.41 -44.02 -14.81
N LEU A 11 -22.66 -44.64 -15.73
CA LEU A 11 -21.34 -44.15 -16.14
C LEU A 11 -21.40 -42.92 -17.07
N LYS A 12 -22.41 -42.86 -17.96
CA LYS A 12 -22.62 -41.71 -18.87
C LYS A 12 -22.99 -40.43 -18.12
N THR A 13 -23.76 -40.56 -17.04
CA THR A 13 -24.18 -39.42 -16.19
C THR A 13 -23.01 -38.86 -15.38
N LEU A 14 -22.12 -39.74 -14.86
CA LEU A 14 -20.92 -39.33 -14.13
C LEU A 14 -19.91 -38.57 -15.01
N ILE A 15 -19.75 -38.96 -16.27
CA ILE A 15 -18.82 -38.29 -17.21
C ILE A 15 -19.35 -36.91 -17.63
N GLY A 16 -20.68 -36.76 -17.82
CA GLY A 16 -21.30 -35.46 -18.10
C GLY A 16 -21.13 -34.44 -16.96
N ILE A 17 -21.23 -34.90 -15.71
CA ILE A 17 -21.00 -34.08 -14.52
C ILE A 17 -19.52 -33.67 -14.40
N MET A 18 -18.59 -34.57 -14.76
CA MET A 18 -17.15 -34.28 -14.72
C MET A 18 -16.71 -33.25 -15.79
N VAL A 19 -17.40 -33.16 -16.93
CA VAL A 19 -17.05 -32.21 -18.01
C VAL A 19 -17.73 -30.84 -17.79
N ALA A 20 -18.98 -30.80 -17.33
CA ALA A 20 -19.68 -29.54 -17.05
C ALA A 20 -19.13 -28.81 -15.81
N GLY A 21 -18.64 -29.54 -14.80
CA GLY A 21 -18.01 -28.96 -13.61
C GLY A 21 -16.62 -28.34 -13.87
N ARG A 22 -15.91 -28.78 -14.91
CA ARG A 22 -14.56 -28.29 -15.25
C ARG A 22 -14.57 -26.93 -15.92
N ILE A 23 -15.64 -26.58 -16.65
CA ILE A 23 -15.75 -25.29 -17.35
C ILE A 23 -16.07 -24.16 -16.36
N LEU A 24 -16.78 -24.45 -15.26
CA LEU A 24 -17.11 -23.45 -14.24
C LEU A 24 -15.89 -23.04 -13.38
N VAL A 25 -14.91 -23.94 -13.18
CA VAL A 25 -13.69 -23.65 -12.41
C VAL A 25 -12.76 -22.67 -13.13
N LEU A 26 -12.75 -22.68 -14.48
CA LEU A 26 -11.93 -21.76 -15.27
C LEU A 26 -12.49 -20.33 -15.29
N ALA A 27 -13.81 -20.17 -15.21
CA ALA A 27 -14.46 -18.85 -15.20
C ALA A 27 -14.29 -18.10 -13.86
N VAL A 28 -14.14 -18.83 -12.74
CA VAL A 28 -13.91 -18.23 -11.40
C VAL A 28 -12.46 -17.74 -11.24
N PHE A 29 -11.52 -18.22 -12.05
CA PHE A 29 -10.09 -17.89 -11.91
C PHE A 29 -9.67 -16.56 -12.58
N CYS A 30 -10.57 -15.88 -13.31
CA CYS A 30 -10.25 -14.67 -14.08
C CYS A 30 -10.59 -13.33 -13.39
N LEU A 31 -10.86 -13.30 -12.09
CA LEU A 31 -11.20 -12.06 -11.37
C LEU A 31 -10.02 -11.34 -10.68
N ALA A 32 -8.80 -11.85 -10.74
CA ALA A 32 -7.73 -11.42 -9.82
C ALA A 32 -6.36 -11.08 -10.44
N SER A 33 -6.30 -10.45 -11.61
CA SER A 33 -5.03 -9.88 -12.11
C SER A 33 -5.10 -8.38 -12.40
N VAL A 34 -6.03 -7.68 -11.74
CA VAL A 34 -5.78 -6.27 -11.43
C VAL A 34 -4.87 -6.32 -10.20
N SER A 35 -3.59 -6.00 -10.36
CA SER A 35 -2.62 -5.92 -9.27
C SER A 35 -2.92 -4.71 -8.38
N CYS A 36 -4.14 -4.64 -7.85
CA CYS A 36 -4.56 -3.70 -6.84
C CYS A 36 -3.74 -4.03 -5.60
N ILE A 37 -2.73 -3.22 -5.31
CA ILE A 37 -2.08 -3.26 -4.01
C ILE A 37 -3.15 -3.05 -2.94
N GLU A 38 -3.11 -3.88 -1.92
CA GLU A 38 -3.98 -3.74 -0.78
C GLU A 38 -3.70 -2.41 -0.07
N LYS A 39 -4.74 -1.60 0.16
CA LYS A 39 -4.59 -0.30 0.83
C LYS A 39 -3.87 -0.43 2.17
N ALA A 40 -4.13 -1.50 2.92
CA ALA A 40 -3.48 -1.79 4.19
C ALA A 40 -1.95 -1.94 4.05
N MET A 41 -1.44 -2.41 2.90
CA MET A 41 -0.01 -2.49 2.64
C MET A 41 0.59 -1.11 2.39
N VAL A 42 -0.07 -0.24 1.62
CA VAL A 42 0.36 1.16 1.43
C VAL A 42 0.36 1.90 2.76
N ASP A 43 -0.66 1.72 3.59
CA ASP A 43 -0.77 2.35 4.91
C ASP A 43 0.41 1.95 5.81
N LYS A 44 0.85 0.68 5.77
CA LYS A 44 2.06 0.21 6.48
C LYS A 44 3.34 0.87 5.96
N PHE A 45 3.50 1.02 4.65
CA PHE A 45 4.66 1.71 4.08
C PHE A 45 4.65 3.21 4.40
N ALA A 46 3.49 3.85 4.38
CA ALA A 46 3.32 5.24 4.76
C ALA A 46 3.72 5.46 6.22
N GLN A 47 3.26 4.59 7.13
CA GLN A 47 3.65 4.64 8.53
C GLN A 47 5.15 4.42 8.72
N ALA A 48 5.75 3.45 8.01
CA ALA A 48 7.19 3.21 8.07
C ALA A 48 8.00 4.43 7.60
N ALA A 49 7.56 5.09 6.52
CA ALA A 49 8.18 6.31 6.02
C ALA A 49 8.07 7.47 7.02
N VAL A 50 6.88 7.71 7.61
CA VAL A 50 6.71 8.72 8.67
C VAL A 50 7.57 8.42 9.90
N ASN A 51 7.70 7.16 10.28
CA ASN A 51 8.61 6.77 11.37
C ASN A 51 10.07 7.11 11.04
N GLY A 52 10.48 7.01 9.77
CA GLY A 52 11.78 7.48 9.29
C GLY A 52 11.93 9.00 9.40
N ILE A 53 10.94 9.75 8.87
CA ILE A 53 10.89 11.22 8.94
C ILE A 53 10.98 11.72 10.39
N ASN A 54 10.30 11.04 11.31
CA ASN A 54 10.29 11.40 12.73
C ASN A 54 11.61 11.11 13.46
N LYS A 55 12.48 10.25 12.90
CA LYS A 55 13.83 9.99 13.42
C LYS A 55 14.89 10.91 12.81
N ASP A 56 14.59 11.51 11.67
CA ASP A 56 15.48 12.42 10.98
C ASP A 56 15.49 13.80 11.67
N VAL A 57 16.67 14.26 12.07
CA VAL A 57 16.86 15.53 12.79
C VAL A 57 16.69 16.75 11.88
N GLU A 58 16.83 16.59 10.57
CA GLU A 58 16.72 17.72 9.61
C GLU A 58 15.27 18.18 9.42
N ASN A 59 14.29 17.33 9.75
CA ASN A 59 12.86 17.65 9.64
C ASN A 59 12.31 18.38 10.88
N GLY A 60 13.16 19.08 11.64
CA GLY A 60 12.77 19.89 12.80
C GLY A 60 12.40 19.09 14.04
N GLU A 61 11.88 19.78 15.07
CA GLU A 61 11.64 19.22 16.40
C GLU A 61 10.26 18.56 16.56
N LYS A 62 9.36 18.78 15.61
CA LYS A 62 7.97 18.30 15.66
C LYS A 62 7.84 16.88 15.11
N LEU A 63 6.82 16.18 15.58
CA LEU A 63 6.42 14.89 15.03
C LEU A 63 5.42 15.07 13.90
N TYR A 64 5.51 14.18 12.93
CA TYR A 64 4.62 14.10 11.79
C TYR A 64 3.78 12.82 11.87
N LYS A 65 2.58 12.88 11.29
CA LYS A 65 1.73 11.70 11.06
C LYS A 65 1.31 11.62 9.59
N VAL A 66 0.88 10.43 9.16
CA VAL A 66 0.33 10.25 7.81
C VAL A 66 -0.96 11.07 7.71
N GLN A 67 -0.99 12.05 6.80
CA GLN A 67 -2.21 12.78 6.46
C GLN A 67 -2.96 12.03 5.35
N LYS A 68 -2.26 11.72 4.26
CA LYS A 68 -2.80 11.00 3.10
C LYS A 68 -1.67 10.42 2.24
N THR A 69 -2.05 9.52 1.35
CA THR A 69 -1.21 9.00 0.27
C THR A 69 -1.87 9.25 -1.09
N SER A 70 -1.10 9.47 -2.14
CA SER A 70 -1.63 9.61 -3.51
C SER A 70 -0.68 9.03 -4.55
N ASN A 71 -1.15 8.92 -5.81
CA ASN A 71 -0.35 8.45 -6.95
C ASN A 71 0.31 7.08 -6.68
N VAL A 72 -0.45 6.15 -6.10
CA VAL A 72 0.03 4.79 -5.81
C VAL A 72 0.21 4.04 -7.12
N LEU A 73 1.43 3.61 -7.38
CA LEU A 73 1.82 2.83 -8.55
C LEU A 73 2.49 1.54 -8.08
N HIS A 74 2.00 0.42 -8.58
CA HIS A 74 2.59 -0.90 -8.37
C HIS A 74 3.31 -1.37 -9.63
N ASN A 75 4.59 -1.67 -9.54
CA ASN A 75 5.38 -2.23 -10.62
C ASN A 75 6.16 -3.45 -10.10
N GLN A 76 5.71 -4.66 -10.42
CA GLN A 76 6.41 -5.92 -10.11
C GLN A 76 6.86 -6.04 -8.64
N ASP A 77 8.10 -5.65 -8.33
CA ASP A 77 8.73 -5.70 -7.01
C ASP A 77 8.68 -4.36 -6.25
N ARG A 78 7.98 -3.33 -6.76
CA ARG A 78 8.03 -1.97 -6.22
C ARG A 78 6.69 -1.29 -6.12
N VAL A 79 6.51 -0.58 -5.01
CA VAL A 79 5.38 0.32 -4.77
C VAL A 79 5.91 1.73 -4.67
N LEU A 80 5.39 2.62 -5.50
CA LEU A 80 5.73 4.04 -5.48
C LEU A 80 4.49 4.84 -5.15
N PHE A 81 4.60 5.82 -4.25
CA PHE A 81 3.49 6.72 -3.95
C PHE A 81 4.01 8.05 -3.40
N LYS A 82 3.13 9.05 -3.38
CA LYS A 82 3.34 10.30 -2.65
C LYS A 82 2.77 10.18 -1.25
N LEU A 83 3.57 10.53 -0.25
CA LEU A 83 3.20 10.66 1.15
C LEU A 83 3.06 12.14 1.49
N TYR A 84 1.97 12.47 2.17
CA TYR A 84 1.74 13.78 2.78
C TYR A 84 1.78 13.58 4.29
N ALA A 85 2.82 14.11 4.92
CA ALA A 85 3.05 14.00 6.35
C ALA A 85 2.70 15.34 7.01
N ILE A 86 1.67 15.36 7.85
CA ILE A 86 1.23 16.57 8.54
C ILE A 86 1.91 16.69 9.90
N GLU A 87 2.38 17.89 10.21
CA GLU A 87 2.96 18.22 11.50
C GLU A 87 1.92 18.10 12.62
N THR A 88 2.36 17.63 13.77
CA THR A 88 1.53 17.48 14.97
C THR A 88 1.97 18.47 16.05
N VAL A 89 1.12 18.68 17.05
CA VAL A 89 1.45 19.51 18.21
C VAL A 89 2.64 18.95 19.02
N CYS A 90 2.89 17.65 18.91
CA CYS A 90 3.93 16.93 19.66
C CYS A 90 5.35 17.18 19.16
N THR A 91 6.29 17.20 20.09
CA THR A 91 7.73 17.24 19.79
C THR A 91 8.34 15.84 19.86
N LYS A 92 9.44 15.63 19.14
CA LYS A 92 10.22 14.38 19.13
C LYS A 92 10.73 14.01 20.54
N ALA A 93 11.03 15.01 21.37
CA ALA A 93 11.51 14.83 22.74
C ALA A 93 10.44 14.31 23.71
N VAL A 94 9.20 14.80 23.61
CA VAL A 94 8.12 14.53 24.60
C VAL A 94 7.47 13.17 24.39
N ASN A 95 7.50 12.63 23.17
CA ASN A 95 6.80 11.40 22.84
C ASN A 95 7.57 10.09 23.07
N SER A 96 8.82 10.18 23.55
CA SER A 96 9.46 9.01 24.17
C SER A 96 8.78 8.64 25.50
N ALA A 97 7.95 9.51 26.09
CA ALA A 97 7.37 9.34 27.42
C ALA A 97 5.88 8.93 27.49
N ASN A 98 5.05 9.19 26.47
CA ASN A 98 3.57 9.16 26.64
C ASN A 98 2.75 8.32 25.64
N ASN A 99 3.36 7.39 24.90
CA ASN A 99 2.65 6.38 24.09
C ASN A 99 1.54 6.95 23.16
N GLY A 100 1.76 8.11 22.55
CA GLY A 100 1.17 8.51 21.26
C GLY A 100 -0.31 8.92 21.21
N THR A 101 -1.08 8.95 22.29
CA THR A 101 -2.55 9.11 22.20
C THR A 101 -3.04 10.52 21.88
N ASN A 102 -2.25 11.58 22.09
CA ASN A 102 -2.72 12.97 21.96
C ASN A 102 -1.97 13.81 20.90
N CYS A 103 -1.29 13.17 19.94
CA CYS A 103 -0.56 13.90 18.90
C CYS A 103 -1.45 14.25 17.71
N GLU A 104 -2.35 15.19 17.96
CA GLU A 104 -3.22 15.74 16.94
C GLU A 104 -2.45 16.69 16.01
N ALA A 105 -2.98 16.82 14.80
CA ALA A 105 -2.49 17.80 13.84
C ALA A 105 -3.52 18.91 13.77
N GLU A 106 -3.06 20.16 13.80
CA GLU A 106 -3.93 21.30 13.60
C GLU A 106 -4.33 21.41 12.12
N SER A 107 -5.52 21.94 11.83
CA SER A 107 -6.09 22.00 10.48
C SER A 107 -5.21 22.74 9.46
N ASN A 108 -4.35 23.65 9.92
CA ASN A 108 -3.44 24.45 9.10
C ASN A 108 -1.96 24.11 9.35
N ALA A 109 -1.68 22.98 9.99
CA ALA A 109 -0.31 22.58 10.30
C ALA A 109 0.50 22.34 9.00
N PRO A 110 1.81 22.61 9.02
CA PRO A 110 2.69 22.34 7.88
C PRO A 110 2.57 20.89 7.39
N VAL A 111 2.58 20.72 6.06
CA VAL A 111 2.57 19.40 5.43
C VAL A 111 3.84 19.23 4.62
N LEU A 112 4.58 18.16 4.92
CA LEU A 112 5.72 17.74 4.12
C LEU A 112 5.28 16.74 3.05
N GLU A 113 5.81 16.91 1.85
CA GLU A 113 5.58 16.00 0.73
C GLU A 113 6.82 15.12 0.51
N TYR A 114 6.61 13.80 0.48
CA TYR A 114 7.66 12.83 0.20
C TYR A 114 7.24 11.91 -0.95
N LYS A 115 8.24 11.49 -1.73
CA LYS A 115 8.12 10.33 -2.61
C LYS A 115 8.57 9.12 -1.83
N VAL A 116 7.70 8.11 -1.74
CA VAL A 116 8.02 6.85 -1.06
C VAL A 116 8.19 5.75 -2.09
N THR A 117 9.26 4.98 -1.94
CA THR A 117 9.53 3.78 -2.71
C THR A 117 9.65 2.60 -1.74
N ALA A 118 8.73 1.64 -1.83
CA ALA A 118 8.83 0.37 -1.13
C ALA A 118 9.25 -0.71 -2.12
N LYS A 119 10.43 -1.30 -1.94
CA LYS A 119 10.96 -2.37 -2.78
C LYS A 119 10.93 -3.71 -2.05
N GLN A 120 10.34 -4.72 -2.68
CA GLN A 120 10.31 -6.09 -2.18
C GLN A 120 11.61 -6.82 -2.55
N TYR A 121 12.20 -7.49 -1.58
CA TYR A 121 13.29 -8.44 -1.82
C TYR A 121 12.74 -9.84 -2.07
N LYS A 122 13.58 -10.74 -2.61
CA LYS A 122 13.22 -12.15 -2.82
C LYS A 122 12.79 -12.88 -1.53
N SER A 123 13.18 -12.36 -0.36
CA SER A 123 12.74 -12.87 0.95
C SER A 123 11.31 -12.48 1.33
N GLY A 124 10.61 -11.68 0.53
CA GLY A 124 9.30 -11.13 0.86
C GLY A 124 9.35 -9.89 1.78
N VAL A 125 10.52 -9.54 2.30
CA VAL A 125 10.75 -8.32 3.11
C VAL A 125 10.77 -7.09 2.20
N PHE A 126 10.19 -5.99 2.67
CA PHE A 126 10.22 -4.70 1.97
C PHE A 126 11.25 -3.75 2.60
N SER A 127 11.98 -3.01 1.76
CA SER A 127 12.71 -1.80 2.16
C SER A 127 11.93 -0.58 1.71
N VAL A 128 11.70 0.35 2.64
CA VAL A 128 10.96 1.59 2.42
C VAL A 128 11.94 2.75 2.47
N VAL A 129 11.97 3.56 1.42
CA VAL A 129 12.80 4.76 1.31
C VAL A 129 11.87 5.94 1.03
N SER A 130 12.08 7.05 1.73
CA SER A 130 11.33 8.30 1.58
C SER A 130 12.28 9.43 1.20
N GLU A 131 11.97 10.12 0.10
CA GLU A 131 12.76 11.24 -0.42
C GLU A 131 11.90 12.52 -0.38
N PRO A 132 12.39 13.64 0.18
CA PRO A 132 11.67 14.91 0.18
C PRO A 132 11.38 15.35 -1.26
N ILE A 133 10.15 15.79 -1.51
CA ILE A 133 9.82 16.48 -2.76
C ILE A 133 10.08 17.96 -2.51
N PRO A 134 11.03 18.59 -3.20
CA PRO A 134 11.28 20.01 -3.00
C PRO A 134 10.00 20.79 -3.31
N PRO A 135 9.67 21.82 -2.52
CA PRO A 135 8.53 22.66 -2.84
C PRO A 135 8.73 23.18 -4.27
N LYS A 136 7.68 23.13 -5.09
CA LYS A 136 7.72 23.80 -6.39
C LYS A 136 8.06 25.25 -6.11
N SER A 137 9.31 25.64 -6.39
CA SER A 137 9.71 27.03 -6.37
C SER A 137 8.67 27.78 -7.18
N ALA A 138 7.90 28.65 -6.51
CA ALA A 138 7.10 29.62 -7.22
C ALA A 138 8.06 30.28 -8.19
N ALA A 139 7.85 30.06 -9.49
CA ALA A 139 8.67 30.64 -10.53
C ALA A 139 8.83 32.11 -10.17
N ARG A 140 10.05 32.49 -9.80
CA ARG A 140 10.41 33.84 -9.45
C ARG A 140 10.14 34.64 -10.71
N SER A 141 8.97 35.27 -10.79
CA SER A 141 8.68 36.30 -11.77
C SER A 141 9.55 37.49 -11.40
N THR A 142 10.83 37.41 -11.70
CA THR A 142 11.64 38.61 -11.95
C THR A 142 11.18 39.15 -13.29
N ALA A 143 10.01 39.80 -13.30
CA ALA A 143 9.69 40.77 -14.32
C ALA A 143 10.64 41.94 -14.12
N LYS A 144 11.78 41.86 -14.79
CA LYS A 144 12.75 42.93 -14.95
C LYS A 144 12.44 43.60 -16.29
N LYS A 145 11.68 44.70 -16.28
CA LYS A 145 12.01 45.94 -16.99
C LYS A 145 10.97 47.02 -16.67
#